data_AF-A0A7C6S0Q7-F1
#
_entry.id   AF-A0A7C6S0Q7-F1
#
_cell.length_a   1.000
_cell.length_b   1.000
_cell.length_c   1.000
_cell.angle_alpha   90.00
_cell.angle_beta   90.00
_cell.angle_gamma   90.00
#
_symmetry.space_group_name_H-M   'P 1'
#
loop_
_entity.id
_entity.type
_entity.pdbx_description
1 polymer ?
#
loop_
_entity_poly.entity_id
_entity_poly.type
_entity_poly.pdbx_seq_one_letter_code
_entity_poly.pdbx_strand_id
1 'polypeptide(L)'
;MISSENYLDFEIPKYKKRSKKRKASKSDHKHDYSIEVLIKRNSRYGERYHYANRCRVCGKTGEEKFFESQKINENYFRVLTQKEILEKYKDLPVIEEN
;
A
#
# COMPACT_ATOMS: atom_id res chain seq x y z
N MET A 1 40.67 -46.53 29.24
CA MET A 1 39.25 -46.18 29.43
C MET A 1 39.08 -44.72 29.08
N ILE A 2 38.68 -44.43 27.84
CA ILE A 2 38.50 -43.06 27.36
C ILE A 2 37.03 -42.72 27.62
N SER A 3 36.78 -41.91 28.65
CA SER A 3 35.42 -41.45 28.98
C SER A 3 34.98 -40.44 27.93
N SER A 4 33.85 -40.77 27.33
CA SER A 4 33.15 -40.10 26.24
C SER A 4 32.63 -38.71 26.64
N GLU A 5 33.03 -37.74 25.82
CA GLU A 5 32.19 -36.68 25.25
C GLU A 5 31.34 -35.83 26.22
N ASN A 6 31.88 -34.67 26.58
CA ASN A 6 31.11 -33.52 27.05
C ASN A 6 30.27 -32.95 25.89
N TYR A 7 29.04 -33.43 25.73
CA TYR A 7 28.05 -32.75 24.89
C TYR A 7 27.60 -31.48 25.61
N LEU A 8 28.05 -30.33 25.11
CA LEU A 8 27.49 -29.03 25.47
C LEU A 8 26.00 -29.02 25.09
N ASP A 9 25.15 -29.09 26.12
CA ASP A 9 23.71 -28.96 26.02
C ASP A 9 23.35 -27.52 25.60
N PHE A 10 23.47 -27.24 24.31
CA PHE A 10 22.94 -26.02 23.72
C PHE A 10 21.42 -26.15 23.70
N GLU A 11 20.78 -25.73 24.78
CA GLU A 11 19.33 -25.59 24.88
C GLU A 11 18.84 -24.66 23.75
N ILE A 12 18.40 -25.23 22.63
CA ILE A 12 17.88 -24.48 21.50
C ILE A 12 16.51 -23.94 21.92
N PRO A 13 16.32 -22.61 22.02
CA PRO A 13 15.06 -22.06 22.49
C PRO A 13 13.92 -22.43 21.53
N LYS A 14 12.90 -23.10 22.07
CA LYS A 14 11.68 -23.52 21.35
C LYS A 14 10.94 -22.37 20.64
N TYR A 15 11.20 -21.13 21.04
CA TYR A 15 10.55 -19.94 20.50
C TYR A 15 11.55 -18.84 20.15
N LYS A 16 11.37 -18.24 18.97
CA LYS A 16 12.12 -17.06 18.54
C LYS A 16 11.75 -15.88 19.42
N LYS A 17 12.73 -15.25 20.08
CA LYS A 17 12.54 -13.97 20.77
C LYS A 17 11.93 -12.95 19.80
N ARG A 18 10.79 -12.34 20.15
CA ARG A 18 10.17 -11.30 19.33
C ARG A 18 11.13 -10.11 19.22
N SER A 19 11.48 -9.71 18.00
CA SER A 19 12.25 -8.47 17.81
C SER A 19 11.46 -7.30 18.38
N LYS A 20 12.13 -6.35 19.04
CA LYS A 20 11.51 -5.08 19.45
C LYS A 20 11.08 -4.34 18.19
N LYS A 21 9.84 -4.57 17.74
CA LYS A 21 9.24 -3.80 16.65
C LYS A 21 8.96 -2.40 17.16
N ARG A 22 9.41 -1.37 16.42
CA ARG A 22 8.95 0.00 16.65
C ARG A 22 7.43 0.00 16.50
N LYS A 23 6.71 0.48 17.51
CA LYS A 23 5.26 0.67 17.40
C LYS A 23 5.03 1.71 16.31
N ALA A 24 4.29 1.36 15.26
CA ALA A 24 3.87 2.33 14.26
C ALA A 24 3.03 3.39 14.96
N SER A 25 3.34 4.67 14.79
CA SER A 25 2.48 5.74 15.30
C SER A 25 1.18 5.72 14.48
N LYS A 26 0.06 5.56 15.16
CA LYS A 26 -1.26 5.72 14.57
C LYS A 26 -1.69 7.17 14.72
N SER A 27 -2.49 7.64 13.78
CA SER A 27 -3.12 8.94 13.86
C SER A 27 -4.14 8.93 14.99
N ASP A 28 -4.21 10.02 15.77
CA ASP A 28 -5.09 10.13 16.94
C ASP A 28 -6.52 10.62 16.59
N HIS A 29 -6.94 10.45 15.35
CA HIS A 29 -8.25 10.88 14.89
C HIS A 29 -8.86 9.83 13.95
N LYS A 30 -10.18 9.86 13.85
CA LYS A 30 -10.93 9.09 12.85
C LYS A 30 -10.69 9.71 11.48
N HIS A 31 -10.28 8.89 10.52
CA HIS A 31 -10.02 9.36 9.17
C HIS A 31 -11.32 9.71 8.44
N ASP A 32 -11.42 10.97 8.00
CA ASP A 32 -12.43 11.47 7.06
C ASP A 32 -11.84 11.52 5.64
N TYR A 33 -12.06 10.47 4.87
CA TYR A 33 -11.56 10.31 3.48
C TYR A 33 -12.49 10.98 2.45
N SER A 34 -12.87 12.22 2.71
CA SER A 34 -13.80 13.00 1.88
C SER A 34 -13.14 13.70 0.69
N ILE A 35 -11.80 13.74 0.63
CA ILE A 35 -11.07 14.41 -0.46
C ILE A 35 -10.72 13.38 -1.54
N GLU A 36 -11.31 13.50 -2.71
CA GLU A 36 -10.96 12.69 -3.88
C GLU A 36 -9.77 13.31 -4.62
N VAL A 37 -8.78 12.49 -4.98
CA VAL A 37 -7.53 12.93 -5.61
C VAL A 37 -7.05 11.94 -6.65
N LEU A 38 -6.18 12.39 -7.55
CA LEU A 38 -5.44 11.53 -8.46
C LEU A 38 -3.97 11.45 -8.02
N ILE A 39 -3.51 10.28 -7.62
CA ILE A 39 -2.12 10.05 -7.23
C ILE A 39 -1.29 9.79 -8.49
N LYS A 40 -0.28 10.62 -8.71
CA LYS A 40 0.73 10.43 -9.74
C LYS A 40 1.95 9.74 -9.12
N ARG A 41 2.32 8.57 -9.64
CA ARG A 41 3.54 7.84 -9.28
C ARG A 41 4.41 7.61 -10.50
N ASN A 42 5.71 7.87 -10.34
CA ASN A 42 6.69 7.56 -11.37
C ASN A 42 7.17 6.13 -11.23
N SER A 43 6.95 5.31 -12.26
CA SER A 43 7.46 3.96 -12.35
C SER A 43 8.53 3.85 -13.44
N ARG A 44 9.32 2.77 -13.42
CA ARG A 44 10.26 2.44 -14.51
C ARG A 44 9.57 2.33 -15.88
N TYR A 45 8.26 2.09 -15.90
CA TYR A 45 7.45 1.93 -17.11
C TYR A 45 6.67 3.21 -17.48
N GLY A 46 7.00 4.36 -16.86
CA GLY A 46 6.35 5.64 -17.07
C GLY A 46 5.46 6.09 -15.91
N GLU A 47 4.80 7.22 -16.11
CA GLU A 47 3.88 7.83 -15.14
C GLU A 47 2.61 6.99 -15.00
N ARG A 48 2.18 6.79 -13.75
CA ARG A 48 0.93 6.11 -13.42
C ARG A 48 0.06 7.01 -12.58
N TYR A 49 -1.23 7.00 -12.90
CA TYR A 49 -2.28 7.77 -12.26
C TYR A 49 -3.27 6.81 -11.61
N HIS A 50 -3.53 7.03 -10.33
CA HIS A 50 -4.41 6.21 -9.52
C HIS A 50 -5.43 7.09 -8.82
N TYR A 51 -6.70 6.74 -8.92
CA TYR A 51 -7.74 7.40 -8.13
C TYR A 51 -7.57 7.00 -6.65
N ALA A 52 -7.65 7.96 -5.75
CA ALA A 52 -7.63 7.68 -4.32
C ALA A 52 -8.42 8.71 -3.51
N ASN A 53 -8.79 8.33 -2.29
CA ASN A 53 -9.35 9.25 -1.31
C ASN A 53 -8.29 9.62 -0.27
N ARG A 54 -8.25 10.88 0.17
CA ARG A 54 -7.34 11.38 1.21
C ARG A 54 -8.10 11.89 2.41
N CYS A 55 -7.49 11.66 3.57
CA CYS A 55 -8.01 12.18 4.82
C CYS A 55 -7.90 13.71 4.84
N ARG A 56 -9.01 14.41 5.09
CA ARG A 56 -9.04 15.88 5.19
C ARG A 56 -8.13 16.44 6.28
N VAL A 57 -7.92 15.69 7.37
CA VAL A 57 -7.18 16.15 8.55
C VAL A 57 -5.68 15.87 8.46
N CYS A 58 -5.28 14.65 8.09
CA CYS A 58 -3.87 14.26 8.09
C CYS A 58 -3.30 13.91 6.71
N GLY A 59 -4.11 14.05 5.66
CA GLY A 59 -3.69 13.76 4.30
C GLY A 59 -3.33 12.30 4.04
N LYS A 60 -3.63 11.35 4.95
CA LYS A 60 -3.37 9.93 4.69
C LYS A 60 -4.22 9.45 3.51
N THR A 61 -3.59 8.71 2.61
CA THR A 61 -4.27 8.02 1.52
C THR A 61 -5.07 6.85 2.10
N GLY A 62 -6.35 6.82 1.76
CA GLY A 62 -7.30 5.77 2.14
C GLY A 62 -7.42 4.75 1.03
N GLU A 63 -8.64 4.56 0.51
CA GLU A 63 -8.89 3.67 -0.62
C GLU A 63 -8.20 4.19 -1.88
N GLU A 64 -7.29 3.39 -2.41
CA GLU A 64 -6.57 3.63 -3.66
C GLU A 64 -6.99 2.57 -4.69
N LYS A 65 -7.44 3.04 -5.86
CA LYS A 65 -7.73 2.19 -7.01
C LYS A 65 -6.49 2.09 -7.90
N PHE A 66 -5.76 0.98 -7.73
CA PHE A 66 -4.59 0.69 -8.57
C PHE A 66 -4.92 0.51 -10.05
N PHE A 67 -6.11 -0.01 -10.35
CA PHE A 67 -6.61 -0.20 -11.71
C PHE A 67 -8.03 0.31 -11.81
N GLU A 68 -8.28 1.22 -12.74
CA GLU A 68 -9.63 1.64 -13.10
C GLU A 68 -10.10 0.76 -14.26
N SER A 69 -11.29 0.18 -14.14
CA SER A 69 -11.88 -0.65 -15.18
C SER A 69 -13.25 -0.14 -15.59
N GLN A 70 -13.57 -0.35 -16.86
CA GLN A 70 -14.88 -0.06 -17.43
C GLN A 70 -15.52 -1.37 -17.84
N LYS A 71 -16.79 -1.54 -17.45
CA LYS A 71 -17.61 -2.68 -17.89
C LYS A 71 -17.96 -2.49 -19.36
N ILE A 72 -17.61 -3.47 -20.19
CA ILE A 72 -17.97 -3.47 -21.62
C ILE A 72 -19.26 -4.25 -21.82
N ASN A 73 -19.39 -5.43 -21.20
CA ASN A 73 -20.54 -6.33 -21.30
C ASN A 73 -20.77 -7.03 -19.95
N GLU A 74 -21.79 -7.88 -19.83
CA GLU A 74 -22.22 -8.50 -18.57
C GLU A 74 -21.07 -9.11 -17.74
N ASN A 75 -20.09 -9.74 -18.41
CA ASN A 75 -18.94 -10.42 -17.77
C ASN A 75 -17.57 -9.89 -18.16
N TYR A 76 -17.48 -8.83 -18.98
CA TYR A 76 -16.20 -8.33 -19.49
C TYR A 76 -15.91 -6.91 -19.00
N PHE A 77 -14.70 -6.75 -18.46
CA PHE A 77 -14.16 -5.48 -18.02
C PHE A 77 -12.88 -5.19 -18.79
N ARG A 78 -12.73 -3.95 -19.26
CA ARG A 78 -11.48 -3.43 -19.81
C ARG A 78 -10.84 -2.51 -18.80
N VAL A 79 -9.54 -2.68 -18.59
CA VAL A 79 -8.74 -1.75 -17.80
C VAL A 79 -8.55 -0.47 -18.62
N LEU A 80 -8.80 0.67 -18.00
CA LEU A 80 -8.58 1.99 -18.61
C LEU A 80 -7.08 2.28 -18.71
N THR A 81 -6.71 2.95 -19.80
CA THR A 81 -5.37 3.47 -20.02
C THR A 81 -5.12 4.71 -19.16
N GLN A 82 -3.85 5.09 -18.97
CA GLN A 82 -3.48 6.28 -18.18
C GLN A 82 -4.08 7.58 -18.75
N LYS A 83 -4.21 7.68 -20.08
CA LYS A 83 -4.86 8.82 -20.75
C LYS A 83 -6.36 8.87 -20.45
N GLU A 84 -7.04 7.73 -20.53
CA GLU A 84 -8.47 7.63 -20.21
C GLU A 84 -8.74 7.94 -18.72
N ILE A 85 -7.84 7.54 -17.83
CA ILE A 85 -7.92 7.86 -16.39
C ILE A 85 -7.79 9.38 -16.17
N LEU A 86 -6.80 10.03 -16.79
CA LEU A 86 -6.60 11.47 -16.71
C LEU A 86 -7.80 12.26 -17.23
N GLU A 87 -8.39 11.81 -18.33
CA GLU A 87 -9.57 12.45 -18.90
C GLU A 87 -10.82 12.25 -18.03
N LYS A 88 -11.02 11.05 -17.49
CA LYS A 88 -12.13 10.71 -16.58
C LYS A 88 -12.09 11.54 -15.29
N TYR A 89 -10.89 11.83 -14.78
CA TYR A 89 -10.67 12.51 -13.50
C TYR A 89 -9.98 13.87 -13.65
N LYS A 90 -10.16 14.55 -14.79
CA LYS A 90 -9.48 15.83 -15.11
C LYS A 90 -9.74 16.95 -14.10
N ASP A 91 -10.88 16.89 -13.41
CA ASP A 91 -11.31 17.91 -12.44
C ASP A 91 -10.77 17.65 -11.02
N LEU A 92 -10.14 16.48 -10.80
CA LEU A 92 -9.57 16.12 -9.52
C LEU A 92 -8.14 16.68 -9.38
N PRO A 93 -7.74 17.09 -8.17
CA PRO A 93 -6.36 17.52 -7.92
C PRO A 93 -5.40 16.33 -8.04
N VAL A 94 -4.30 16.54 -8.77
CA VAL A 94 -3.22 15.57 -8.92
C VAL A 94 -2.19 15.77 -7.81
N ILE A 95 -1.81 14.70 -7.13
CA ILE A 95 -0.78 14.73 -6.08
C ILE A 95 0.33 13.75 -6.43
N GLU A 96 1.58 14.24 -6.38
CA GLU A 96 2.75 13.43 -6.65
C GLU A 96 3.17 12.66 -5.38
N GLU A 97 3.29 11.33 -5.50
CA GLU A 97 3.89 10.46 -4.49
C GLU A 97 5.09 9.74 -5.10
N ASN A 98 6.25 9.83 -4.44
CA ASN A 98 7.49 9.13 -4.83
C ASN A 98 7.57 7.74 -4.22
#